data_AF-A0A842JQL9-F1
#
_entry.id   AF-A0A842JQL9-F1
#
_cell.length_a   1.000
_cell.length_b   1.000
_cell.length_c   1.000
_cell.angle_alpha   90.00
_cell.angle_beta   90.00
_cell.angle_gamma   90.00
#
_symmetry.space_group_name_H-M   'P 1'
#
loop_
_entity.id
_entity.type
_entity.pdbx_description
1 polymer ?
#
loop_
_entity_poly.entity_id
_entity_poly.type
_entity_poly.pdbx_seq_one_letter_code
_entity_poly.pdbx_strand_id
1 'polypeptide(L)'
;MTSSSDDKRNDGHRTGDTGSSGENEPIESYLKDFDDAEKKVAGEIDPGARALVVAIAVVVLLGSLTLPHSGVANGWEVLVYGDDAQAETIALPSRLFVWFEVVFGVVVSMLALVTRRWALAWVALAGTAVSIVFGMLAIWSRQTPAPGVEAAGPGIGLIIGWLTVIVLTFHWLKVVWSRTALQLAAEEERRAAAAEAERRGDWNVG
;
A
#
# COMPACT_ATOMS: atom_id res chain seq x y z
N MET A 1 -60.94 43.03 -57.74
CA MET A 1 -61.27 42.91 -56.29
C MET A 1 -61.48 41.42 -56.03
N THR A 2 -60.77 40.66 -55.19
CA THR A 2 -59.68 40.79 -54.20
C THR A 2 -59.21 39.34 -53.93
N SER A 3 -57.93 38.98 -54.11
CA SER A 3 -56.89 38.74 -53.08
C SER A 3 -57.26 37.88 -51.86
N SER A 4 -56.34 36.95 -51.51
CA SER A 4 -56.02 36.31 -50.19
C SER A 4 -56.08 34.77 -50.26
N SER A 5 -54.97 34.03 -50.38
CA SER A 5 -53.93 33.70 -49.37
C SER A 5 -54.43 32.75 -48.26
N ASP A 6 -53.70 31.64 -48.09
CA ASP A 6 -53.49 30.76 -46.91
C ASP A 6 -53.42 29.29 -47.36
N ASP A 7 -52.27 28.67 -47.60
CA ASP A 7 -51.15 28.31 -46.70
C ASP A 7 -51.40 27.09 -45.79
N LYS A 8 -50.44 26.16 -45.86
CA LYS A 8 -50.14 24.97 -45.02
C LYS A 8 -51.17 23.85 -44.86
N ARG A 9 -50.89 22.72 -45.53
CA ARG A 9 -50.87 21.39 -44.88
C ARG A 9 -49.73 20.55 -45.44
N ASN A 10 -48.55 20.76 -44.87
CA ASN A 10 -47.54 19.72 -44.76
C ASN A 10 -47.63 19.13 -43.32
N ASP A 11 -47.03 17.96 -43.16
CA ASP A 11 -46.54 17.41 -41.88
C ASP A 11 -47.44 16.35 -41.22
N GLY A 12 -47.31 15.14 -41.74
CA GLY A 12 -47.67 13.90 -41.06
C GLY A 12 -46.71 12.76 -41.42
N HIS A 13 -45.43 13.07 -41.66
CA HIS A 13 -44.40 12.04 -41.76
C HIS A 13 -44.22 11.47 -40.35
N ARG A 14 -44.78 10.27 -40.12
CA ARG A 14 -44.36 9.39 -39.02
C ARG A 14 -42.90 9.00 -39.32
N THR A 15 -41.97 9.83 -38.88
CA THR A 15 -40.57 9.42 -38.74
C THR A 15 -40.57 8.31 -37.69
N GLY A 16 -40.17 7.12 -38.12
CA GLY A 16 -39.82 6.05 -37.21
C GLY A 16 -38.77 6.56 -36.25
N ASP A 17 -39.14 6.63 -34.97
CA ASP A 17 -38.20 6.68 -33.85
C ASP A 17 -37.54 5.31 -33.76
N THR A 18 -36.57 5.08 -34.64
CA THR A 18 -35.73 3.89 -34.65
C THR A 18 -34.33 4.30 -35.07
N GLY A 19 -33.53 4.77 -34.12
CA GLY A 19 -32.12 5.04 -34.40
C GLY A 19 -31.45 5.91 -33.35
N SER A 20 -31.29 5.40 -32.13
CA SER A 20 -30.30 5.93 -31.16
C SER A 20 -30.14 5.02 -29.93
N SER A 21 -31.15 4.22 -29.58
CA SER A 21 -31.14 3.41 -28.37
C SER A 21 -30.30 2.11 -28.46
N GLY A 22 -30.00 1.60 -29.66
CA GLY A 22 -29.29 0.32 -29.82
C GLY A 22 -27.76 0.41 -30.01
N GLU A 23 -27.22 1.58 -30.40
CA GLU A 23 -25.76 1.75 -30.60
C GLU A 23 -25.03 2.20 -29.32
N ASN A 24 -25.74 2.84 -28.39
CA ASN A 24 -25.17 3.30 -27.13
C ASN A 24 -25.05 2.17 -26.08
N GLU A 25 -25.96 1.19 -26.06
CA GLU A 25 -25.90 0.03 -25.15
C GLU A 25 -24.60 -0.78 -25.24
N PRO A 26 -24.11 -1.18 -26.43
CA PRO A 26 -22.85 -1.90 -26.52
C PRO A 26 -21.67 -1.04 -26.05
N ILE A 27 -21.59 0.24 -26.44
CA ILE A 27 -20.51 1.14 -26.03
C ILE A 27 -20.52 1.40 -24.52
N GLU A 28 -21.70 1.60 -23.92
CA GLU A 28 -21.85 1.82 -22.48
C GLU A 28 -21.52 0.57 -21.68
N SER A 29 -21.80 -0.63 -22.21
CA SER A 29 -21.35 -1.89 -21.63
C SER A 29 -19.83 -2.06 -21.68
N TYR A 30 -19.19 -1.69 -22.81
CA TYR A 30 -17.72 -1.70 -22.91
C TYR A 30 -17.06 -0.67 -21.98
N LEU A 31 -17.65 0.51 -21.81
CA LEU A 31 -17.16 1.54 -20.88
C LEU A 31 -17.31 1.10 -19.43
N LYS A 32 -18.41 0.44 -19.08
CA LYS A 32 -18.65 -0.11 -17.73
C LYS A 32 -17.69 -1.25 -17.40
N ASP A 33 -17.46 -2.15 -18.35
CA ASP A 33 -16.47 -3.22 -18.22
C ASP A 33 -15.05 -2.64 -18.14
N PHE A 34 -14.76 -1.53 -18.83
CA PHE A 34 -13.51 -0.78 -18.67
C PHE A 34 -13.39 -0.10 -17.31
N ASP A 35 -14.44 0.57 -16.81
CA ASP A 35 -14.45 1.22 -15.49
C ASP A 35 -14.31 0.20 -14.36
N ASP A 36 -14.99 -0.94 -14.48
CA ASP A 36 -14.90 -2.04 -13.51
C ASP A 36 -13.55 -2.75 -13.62
N ALA A 37 -12.98 -2.90 -14.82
CA ALA A 37 -11.62 -3.37 -15.01
C ALA A 37 -10.57 -2.38 -14.50
N GLU A 38 -10.76 -1.07 -14.69
CA GLU A 38 -9.88 0.01 -14.22
C GLU A 38 -9.95 0.09 -12.69
N LYS A 39 -11.13 -0.09 -12.07
CA LYS A 39 -11.29 -0.24 -10.61
C LYS A 39 -10.58 -1.47 -10.06
N LYS A 40 -10.58 -2.58 -10.81
CA LYS A 40 -9.98 -3.86 -10.40
C LYS A 40 -8.47 -3.86 -10.58
N VAL A 41 -7.97 -3.24 -11.65
CA VAL A 41 -6.54 -2.98 -11.92
C VAL A 41 -6.00 -1.89 -10.99
N ALA A 42 -6.81 -0.93 -10.56
CA ALA A 42 -6.41 0.13 -9.62
C ALA A 42 -6.05 -0.40 -8.21
N GLY A 43 -6.44 -1.62 -7.86
CA GLY A 43 -6.17 -2.22 -6.54
C GLY A 43 -4.88 -3.02 -6.44
N GLU A 44 -4.32 -3.46 -7.56
CA GLU A 44 -3.18 -4.39 -7.60
C GLU A 44 -1.87 -3.61 -7.79
N ILE A 45 -0.98 -3.73 -6.81
CA ILE A 45 0.44 -3.41 -7.01
C ILE A 45 1.06 -4.59 -7.77
N ASP A 46 1.92 -4.33 -8.75
CA ASP A 46 2.90 -5.31 -9.21
C ASP A 46 4.24 -5.10 -8.48
N PRO A 47 4.47 -5.79 -7.34
CA PRO A 47 5.68 -5.57 -6.55
C PRO A 47 6.96 -6.11 -7.23
N GLY A 48 6.88 -6.75 -8.41
CA GLY A 48 8.04 -7.14 -9.24
C GLY A 48 9.20 -7.79 -8.48
N ALA A 49 10.44 -7.48 -8.85
CA ALA A 49 11.64 -7.99 -8.17
C ALA A 49 11.75 -7.57 -6.68
N ARG A 50 11.00 -6.55 -6.25
CA ARG A 50 11.04 -6.03 -4.87
C ARG A 50 10.22 -6.91 -3.92
N ALA A 51 9.16 -7.56 -4.41
CA ALA A 51 8.41 -8.56 -3.65
C ALA A 51 9.33 -9.69 -3.16
N LEU A 52 10.30 -10.11 -3.98
CA LEU A 52 11.27 -11.12 -3.60
C LEU A 52 12.14 -10.66 -2.42
N VAL A 53 12.62 -9.42 -2.45
CA VAL A 53 13.45 -8.88 -1.35
C VAL A 53 12.64 -8.78 -0.06
N VAL A 54 11.38 -8.32 -0.14
CA VAL A 54 10.48 -8.30 1.03
C VAL A 54 10.23 -9.72 1.54
N ALA A 55 9.99 -10.70 0.66
CA ALA A 55 9.80 -12.09 1.06
C ALA A 55 11.04 -12.66 1.76
N ILE A 56 12.24 -12.41 1.22
CA ILE A 56 13.51 -12.81 1.86
C ILE A 56 13.64 -12.14 3.22
N ALA A 57 13.36 -10.84 3.32
CA ALA A 57 13.41 -10.12 4.59
C ALA A 57 12.42 -10.67 5.62
N VAL A 58 11.21 -11.08 5.22
CA VAL A 58 10.27 -11.78 6.12
C VAL A 58 10.85 -13.09 6.63
N VAL A 59 11.50 -13.88 5.77
CA VAL A 59 12.19 -15.12 6.18
C VAL A 59 13.33 -14.82 7.15
N VAL A 60 14.10 -13.77 6.91
CA VAL A 60 15.17 -13.33 7.82
C VAL A 60 14.61 -12.90 9.18
N LEU A 61 13.47 -12.18 9.22
CA LEU A 61 12.79 -11.83 10.47
C LEU A 61 12.35 -13.06 11.27
N LEU A 62 11.72 -14.03 10.59
CA LEU A 62 11.36 -15.29 11.23
C LEU A 62 12.60 -16.03 11.77
N GLY A 63 13.71 -15.99 11.01
CA GLY A 63 15.00 -16.48 11.45
C GLY A 63 15.51 -15.77 12.69
N SER A 64 15.50 -14.43 12.74
CA SER A 64 15.99 -13.67 13.90
C SER A 64 15.22 -14.01 15.18
N LEU A 65 13.91 -14.27 15.10
CA LEU A 65 13.11 -14.67 16.27
C LEU A 65 13.57 -15.99 16.90
N THR A 66 14.15 -16.90 16.11
CA THR A 66 14.71 -18.15 16.66
C THR A 66 16.07 -17.96 17.33
N LEU A 67 16.75 -16.84 17.04
CA LEU A 67 18.04 -16.52 17.63
C LEU A 67 17.86 -15.82 19.00
N PRO A 68 18.87 -15.94 19.89
CA PRO A 68 18.86 -15.22 21.15
C PRO A 68 18.76 -13.71 20.95
N HIS A 69 17.77 -13.11 21.59
CA HIS A 69 17.52 -11.68 21.62
C HIS A 69 18.18 -11.01 22.83
N SER A 70 18.31 -11.73 23.94
CA SER A 70 19.08 -11.32 25.12
C SER A 70 19.34 -12.55 25.99
N GLY A 71 20.60 -12.81 26.32
CA GLY A 71 20.97 -13.98 27.11
C GLY A 71 20.58 -15.28 26.41
N VAL A 72 19.86 -16.15 27.11
CA VAL A 72 19.26 -17.37 26.54
C VAL A 72 17.91 -17.11 25.86
N ALA A 73 17.29 -15.96 26.14
CA ALA A 73 15.93 -15.66 25.70
C ALA A 73 15.86 -15.37 24.19
N ASN A 74 15.13 -16.20 23.45
CA ASN A 74 14.88 -16.00 22.02
C ASN A 74 13.66 -15.09 21.78
N GLY A 75 13.44 -14.68 20.52
CA GLY A 75 12.35 -13.78 20.14
C GLY A 75 10.95 -14.35 20.43
N TRP A 76 10.76 -15.66 20.37
CA TRP A 76 9.47 -16.29 20.69
C TRP A 76 9.16 -16.21 22.19
N GLU A 77 10.16 -16.42 23.05
CA GLU A 77 10.02 -16.23 24.50
C GLU A 77 9.76 -14.78 24.86
N VAL A 78 10.40 -13.82 24.16
CA VAL A 78 10.12 -12.39 24.33
C VAL A 78 8.67 -12.06 23.97
N LEU A 79 8.13 -12.67 22.90
CA LEU A 79 6.76 -12.43 22.41
C LEU A 79 5.70 -12.86 23.44
N VAL A 80 5.86 -14.07 24.00
CA VAL A 80 4.92 -14.63 24.99
C VAL A 80 5.24 -14.20 26.42
N TYR A 81 6.36 -13.52 26.64
CA TYR A 81 6.89 -13.17 27.95
C TYR A 81 7.09 -14.39 28.86
N GLY A 82 7.76 -15.40 28.30
CA GLY A 82 8.07 -16.67 28.98
C GLY A 82 9.11 -16.54 30.10
N ASP A 83 9.39 -17.65 30.76
CA ASP A 83 10.23 -17.69 31.97
C ASP A 83 11.65 -17.15 31.73
N ASP A 84 12.27 -17.51 30.60
CA ASP A 84 13.60 -17.02 30.22
C ASP A 84 13.62 -15.51 29.94
N ALA A 85 12.53 -14.96 29.40
CA ALA A 85 12.38 -13.53 29.20
C ALA A 85 12.19 -12.78 30.54
N GLN A 86 11.49 -13.38 31.49
CA GLN A 86 11.36 -12.82 32.84
C GLN A 86 12.68 -12.87 33.60
N ALA A 87 13.40 -13.99 33.50
CA ALA A 87 14.72 -14.16 34.10
C ALA A 87 15.72 -13.10 33.60
N GLU A 88 15.71 -12.80 32.30
CA GLU A 88 16.57 -11.78 31.68
C GLU A 88 16.04 -10.34 31.87
N THR A 89 15.00 -10.12 32.69
CA THR A 89 14.43 -8.79 32.98
C THR A 89 14.14 -8.00 31.68
N ILE A 90 13.48 -8.61 30.70
CA ILE A 90 13.23 -7.96 29.41
C ILE A 90 12.36 -6.71 29.58
N ALA A 91 12.91 -5.56 29.20
CA ALA A 91 12.21 -4.29 29.24
C ALA A 91 11.05 -4.22 28.22
N LEU A 92 10.02 -3.43 28.56
CA LEU A 92 8.83 -3.22 27.72
C LEU A 92 9.14 -2.87 26.25
N PRO A 93 10.15 -2.02 25.92
CA PRO A 93 10.46 -1.69 24.53
C PRO A 93 10.83 -2.90 23.68
N SER A 94 11.55 -3.87 24.24
CA SER A 94 11.93 -5.10 23.52
C SER A 94 10.74 -6.00 23.24
N ARG A 95 9.76 -6.06 24.15
CA ARG A 95 8.51 -6.79 23.93
C ARG A 95 7.67 -6.14 22.85
N LEU A 96 7.54 -4.81 22.89
CA LEU A 96 6.84 -4.05 21.85
C LEU A 96 7.52 -4.23 20.50
N PHE A 97 8.85 -4.16 20.45
CA PHE A 97 9.60 -4.40 19.21
C PHE A 97 9.23 -5.74 18.58
N VAL A 98 9.30 -6.84 19.34
CA VAL A 98 9.00 -8.19 18.83
C VAL A 98 7.53 -8.32 18.39
N TRP A 99 6.59 -7.72 19.13
CA TRP A 99 5.19 -7.69 18.71
C TRP A 99 5.00 -6.95 17.39
N PHE A 100 5.63 -5.80 17.23
CA PHE A 100 5.58 -5.02 16.00
C PHE A 100 6.30 -5.72 14.83
N GLU A 101 7.40 -6.40 15.10
CA GLU A 101 8.15 -7.24 14.15
C GLU A 101 7.26 -8.36 13.61
N VAL A 102 6.56 -9.10 14.48
CA VAL A 102 5.65 -10.17 14.07
C VAL A 102 4.42 -9.62 13.36
N VAL A 103 3.73 -8.62 13.93
CA VAL A 103 2.48 -8.12 13.37
C VAL A 103 2.71 -7.41 12.04
N PHE A 104 3.61 -6.43 11.99
CA PHE A 104 3.78 -5.60 10.80
C PHE A 104 4.87 -6.12 9.88
N GLY A 105 5.99 -6.56 10.44
CA GLY A 105 7.12 -7.09 9.69
C GLY A 105 6.82 -8.43 9.02
N VAL A 106 6.08 -9.32 9.68
CA VAL A 106 5.72 -10.63 9.12
C VAL A 106 4.28 -10.64 8.61
N VAL A 107 3.27 -10.50 9.48
CA VAL A 107 1.87 -10.78 9.13
C VAL A 107 1.31 -9.79 8.11
N VAL A 108 1.36 -8.49 8.39
CA VAL A 108 0.84 -7.46 7.47
C VAL A 108 1.67 -7.43 6.19
N SER A 109 2.99 -7.63 6.26
CA SER A 109 3.86 -7.66 5.09
C SER A 109 3.54 -8.86 4.18
N MET A 110 3.34 -10.06 4.73
CA MET A 110 2.87 -11.22 3.97
C MET A 110 1.49 -10.96 3.36
N LEU A 111 0.56 -10.39 4.14
CA LEU A 111 -0.78 -10.09 3.65
C LEU A 111 -0.73 -9.08 2.50
N ALA A 112 0.10 -8.05 2.60
CA ALA A 112 0.32 -7.07 1.56
C ALA A 112 0.89 -7.71 0.28
N LEU A 113 1.83 -8.66 0.40
CA LEU A 113 2.39 -9.39 -0.74
C LEU A 113 1.36 -10.31 -1.41
N VAL A 114 0.60 -11.08 -0.62
CA VAL A 114 -0.38 -12.05 -1.14
C VAL A 114 -1.57 -11.35 -1.78
N THR A 115 -2.10 -10.32 -1.12
CA THR A 115 -3.28 -9.59 -1.62
C THR A 115 -2.93 -8.54 -2.65
N ARG A 116 -1.65 -8.17 -2.78
CA ARG A 116 -1.16 -7.11 -3.67
C ARG A 116 -1.86 -5.76 -3.47
N ARG A 117 -2.45 -5.52 -2.30
CA ARG A 117 -3.24 -4.31 -2.01
C ARG A 117 -2.37 -3.15 -1.55
N TRP A 118 -2.50 -2.00 -2.22
CA TRP A 118 -1.75 -0.79 -1.88
C TRP A 118 -2.02 -0.24 -0.47
N ALA A 119 -3.25 -0.35 0.02
CA ALA A 119 -3.57 0.07 1.39
C ALA A 119 -2.77 -0.72 2.44
N LEU A 120 -2.55 -2.03 2.23
CA LEU A 120 -1.78 -2.85 3.17
C LEU A 120 -0.28 -2.55 3.11
N ALA A 121 0.24 -2.14 1.95
CA ALA A 121 1.62 -1.67 1.84
C ALA A 121 1.88 -0.42 2.70
N TRP A 122 0.92 0.51 2.78
CA TRP A 122 0.99 1.67 3.68
C TRP A 122 0.96 1.26 5.15
N VAL A 123 0.10 0.29 5.53
CA VAL A 123 0.04 -0.21 6.90
C VAL A 123 1.33 -0.93 7.28
N ALA A 124 1.87 -1.75 6.38
CA ALA A 124 3.16 -2.42 6.56
C ALA A 124 4.27 -1.39 6.76
N LEU A 125 4.34 -0.36 5.90
CA LEU A 125 5.30 0.73 5.99
C LEU A 125 5.23 1.46 7.33
N ALA A 126 4.04 1.89 7.74
CA ALA A 126 3.85 2.63 8.98
C ALA A 126 4.24 1.77 10.19
N GLY A 127 3.80 0.51 10.21
CA GLY A 127 4.13 -0.44 11.26
C GLY A 127 5.64 -0.68 11.37
N THR A 128 6.32 -0.97 10.27
CA THR A 128 7.76 -1.23 10.26
C THR A 128 8.57 0.01 10.62
N ALA A 129 8.12 1.21 10.23
CA ALA A 129 8.77 2.45 10.63
C ALA A 129 8.73 2.67 12.15
N VAL A 130 7.59 2.38 12.79
CA VAL A 130 7.46 2.43 14.26
C VAL A 130 8.33 1.35 14.93
N SER A 131 8.41 0.15 14.35
CA SER A 131 9.28 -0.92 14.83
C SER A 131 10.75 -0.50 14.92
N ILE A 132 11.26 0.37 14.02
CA ILE A 132 12.65 0.85 14.08
C ILE A 132 12.93 1.57 15.41
N VAL A 133 11.99 2.40 15.87
CA VAL A 133 12.11 3.15 17.14
C VAL A 133 12.14 2.19 18.32
N PHE A 134 11.22 1.22 18.34
CA PHE A 134 11.19 0.22 19.40
C PHE A 134 12.44 -0.67 19.39
N GLY A 135 12.97 -1.04 18.23
CA GLY A 135 14.21 -1.82 18.13
C GLY A 135 15.42 -1.05 18.64
N MET A 136 15.52 0.25 18.34
CA MET A 136 16.56 1.11 18.89
C MET A 136 16.45 1.19 20.43
N LEU A 137 15.23 1.39 20.96
CA LEU A 137 14.99 1.42 22.41
C LEU A 137 15.25 0.07 23.08
N ALA A 138 14.97 -1.04 22.39
CA ALA A 138 15.26 -2.38 22.87
C ALA A 138 16.76 -2.59 23.03
N ILE A 139 17.56 -2.25 22.00
CA ILE A 139 19.02 -2.33 22.04
C ILE A 139 19.57 -1.42 23.15
N TRP A 140 19.09 -0.18 23.23
CA TRP A 140 19.52 0.76 24.26
C TRP A 140 19.24 0.24 25.68
N SER A 141 18.04 -0.31 25.92
CA SER A 141 17.67 -0.85 27.24
C SER A 141 18.58 -2.00 27.71
N ARG A 142 19.18 -2.74 26.77
CA ARG A 142 20.16 -3.81 27.07
C ARG A 142 21.57 -3.28 27.30
N GLN A 143 21.89 -2.11 26.75
CA GLN A 143 23.18 -1.45 26.95
C GLN A 143 23.19 -0.56 28.20
N THR A 144 22.02 -0.12 28.68
CA THR A 144 21.87 0.74 29.85
C THR A 144 20.96 0.11 30.91
N PRO A 145 21.34 -1.05 31.49
CA PRO A 145 20.58 -1.66 32.57
C PRO A 145 20.57 -0.78 33.83
N ALA A 146 19.53 -0.93 34.65
CA ALA A 146 19.42 -0.22 35.91
C ALA A 146 20.54 -0.64 36.88
N PRO A 147 21.02 0.26 37.76
CA PRO A 147 22.05 -0.08 38.73
C PRO A 147 21.66 -1.30 39.59
N GLY A 148 22.54 -2.30 39.65
CA GLY A 148 22.33 -3.53 40.43
C GLY A 148 21.59 -4.66 39.69
N VAL A 149 21.22 -4.46 38.42
CA VAL A 149 20.66 -5.52 37.56
C VAL A 149 21.75 -6.00 36.60
N GLU A 150 22.14 -7.27 36.70
CA GLU A 150 22.91 -7.92 35.63
C GLU A 150 21.95 -8.43 34.57
N ALA A 151 21.98 -7.81 33.40
CA ALA A 151 21.21 -8.25 32.24
C ALA A 151 22.17 -8.55 31.08
N ALA A 152 21.89 -9.61 30.34
CA ALA A 152 22.66 -9.91 29.15
C ALA A 152 22.53 -8.80 28.09
N GLY A 153 23.62 -8.54 27.38
CA GLY A 153 23.66 -7.54 26.31
C GLY A 153 22.73 -7.86 25.12
N PRO A 154 22.68 -6.96 24.12
CA PRO A 154 21.86 -7.17 22.92
C PRO A 154 22.27 -8.46 22.21
N GLY A 155 21.33 -9.40 22.08
CA GLY A 155 21.54 -10.62 21.32
C GLY A 155 21.62 -10.37 19.82
N ILE A 156 22.29 -11.27 19.10
CA ILE A 156 22.44 -11.15 17.65
C ILE A 156 21.09 -11.23 16.92
N GLY A 157 20.11 -11.98 17.46
CA GLY A 157 18.76 -12.04 16.92
C GLY A 157 18.10 -10.67 16.90
N LEU A 158 18.22 -9.91 17.99
CA LEU A 158 17.68 -8.55 18.10
C LEU A 158 18.30 -7.59 17.07
N ILE A 159 19.62 -7.66 16.87
CA ILE A 159 20.34 -6.80 15.91
C ILE A 159 19.90 -7.13 14.48
N ILE A 160 19.85 -8.42 14.12
CA ILE A 160 19.40 -8.87 12.80
C ILE A 160 17.95 -8.46 12.55
N GLY A 161 17.06 -8.67 13.53
CA GLY A 161 15.66 -8.27 13.44
C GLY A 161 15.52 -6.78 13.19
N TRP A 162 16.23 -5.95 13.97
CA TRP A 162 16.21 -4.50 13.84
C TRP A 162 16.70 -4.01 12.47
N LEU A 163 17.83 -4.52 11.98
CA LEU A 163 18.34 -4.19 10.66
C LEU A 163 17.38 -4.62 9.54
N THR A 164 16.77 -5.78 9.69
CA THR A 164 15.83 -6.31 8.70
C THR A 164 14.56 -5.47 8.63
N VAL A 165 14.05 -4.98 9.76
CA VAL A 165 12.93 -4.04 9.81
C VAL A 165 13.26 -2.70 9.11
N ILE A 166 14.49 -2.20 9.24
CA ILE A 166 14.93 -1.00 8.50
C ILE A 166 14.88 -1.26 6.99
N VAL A 167 15.38 -2.41 6.54
CA VAL A 167 15.33 -2.83 5.13
C VAL A 167 13.89 -2.95 4.65
N LEU A 168 13.00 -3.55 5.45
CA LEU A 168 11.57 -3.70 5.12
C LEU A 168 10.90 -2.34 4.93
N THR A 169 11.17 -1.41 5.85
CA THR A 169 10.64 -0.04 5.81
C THR A 169 11.04 0.66 4.50
N PHE A 170 12.31 0.56 4.10
CA PHE A 170 12.77 1.13 2.84
C PHE A 170 12.09 0.52 1.61
N HIS A 171 11.88 -0.80 1.60
CA HIS A 171 11.24 -1.48 0.48
C HIS A 171 9.76 -1.13 0.39
N TRP A 172 9.05 -1.08 1.52
CA TRP A 172 7.66 -0.62 1.54
C TRP A 172 7.51 0.84 1.13
N LEU A 173 8.44 1.71 1.54
CA LEU A 173 8.50 3.10 1.11
C LEU A 173 8.60 3.18 -0.42
N LYS A 174 9.54 2.45 -1.01
CA LYS A 174 9.73 2.37 -2.47
C LYS A 174 8.49 1.82 -3.19
N VAL A 175 7.84 0.79 -2.65
CA VAL A 175 6.62 0.20 -3.22
C VAL A 175 5.49 1.23 -3.23
N VAL A 176 5.25 1.89 -2.10
CA VAL A 176 4.20 2.90 -1.97
C VAL A 176 4.42 4.07 -2.93
N TRP A 177 5.64 4.59 -3.02
CA TRP A 177 5.98 5.72 -3.90
C TRP A 177 5.79 5.42 -5.39
N SER A 178 6.02 4.18 -5.82
CA SER A 178 5.89 3.81 -7.23
C SER A 178 4.46 4.04 -7.76
N ARG A 179 3.44 3.78 -6.94
CA ARG A 179 2.04 4.04 -7.32
C ARG A 179 1.71 5.52 -7.23
N THR A 180 2.21 6.23 -6.22
CA THR A 180 1.98 7.67 -6.09
C THR A 180 2.49 8.42 -7.33
N ALA A 181 3.67 8.07 -7.85
CA ALA A 181 4.20 8.68 -9.07
C ALA A 181 3.32 8.43 -10.31
N LEU A 182 2.77 7.21 -10.46
CA LEU A 182 1.86 6.88 -11.56
C LEU A 182 0.55 7.69 -11.50
N GLN A 183 0.02 7.92 -10.29
CA GLN A 183 -1.18 8.75 -10.11
C GLN A 183 -0.94 10.19 -10.51
N LEU A 184 0.22 10.76 -10.16
CA LEU A 184 0.58 12.12 -10.58
C LEU A 184 0.73 12.23 -12.11
N ALA A 185 1.40 11.27 -12.75
CA ALA A 185 1.57 11.28 -14.21
C ALA A 185 0.22 11.20 -14.95
N ALA A 186 -0.70 10.35 -14.49
CA ALA A 186 -2.04 10.25 -15.06
C ALA A 186 -2.87 11.54 -14.86
N GLU A 187 -2.68 12.26 -13.76
CA GLU A 187 -3.34 13.55 -13.54
C GLU A 187 -2.78 14.65 -14.45
N GLU A 188 -1.46 14.68 -14.66
CA GLU A 188 -0.81 15.62 -15.58
C GLU A 188 -1.27 15.43 -17.02
N GLU A 189 -1.38 14.18 -17.50
CA GLU A 189 -1.92 13.88 -18.83
C GLU A 189 -3.37 14.35 -19.00
N ARG A 190 -4.22 14.13 -17.98
CA ARG A 190 -5.61 14.61 -17.99
C ARG A 190 -5.68 16.13 -18.04
N ARG A 191 -4.81 16.83 -17.30
CA ARG A 191 -4.71 18.30 -17.33
C ARG A 191 -4.22 18.80 -18.70
N ALA A 192 -3.24 18.12 -19.30
CA ALA A 192 -2.73 18.46 -20.63
C ALA A 192 -3.80 18.29 -21.72
N ALA A 193 -4.52 17.16 -21.71
CA ALA A 193 -5.60 16.88 -22.67
C ALA A 193 -6.76 17.87 -22.54
N ALA A 194 -7.13 18.27 -21.31
CA ALA A 194 -8.14 19.31 -21.08
C ALA A 194 -7.70 20.68 -21.64
N ALA A 195 -6.45 21.07 -21.42
CA ALA A 195 -5.89 22.32 -21.95
C ALA A 195 -5.83 22.34 -23.50
N GLU A 196 -5.55 21.19 -24.12
CA GLU A 196 -5.60 21.06 -25.59
C GLU A 196 -7.02 21.15 -26.15
N ALA A 197 -8.00 20.56 -25.45
CA ALA A 197 -9.41 20.64 -25.83
C ALA A 197 -9.94 22.10 -25.75
N GLU A 198 -9.56 22.84 -24.71
CA GLU A 198 -9.88 24.28 -24.59
C GLU A 198 -9.28 25.09 -25.76
N ARG A 199 -8.00 24.87 -26.09
CA ARG A 199 -7.35 25.56 -27.23
C ARG A 199 -8.00 25.24 -28.58
N ARG A 200 -8.42 24.00 -28.81
CA ARG A 200 -9.12 23.60 -30.03
C ARG A 200 -10.52 24.22 -30.10
N GLY A 201 -11.22 24.34 -28.97
CA GLY A 201 -12.53 24.97 -28.88
C GLY A 201 -12.49 26.47 -29.20
N ASP A 202 -11.48 27.18 -28.70
CA ASP A 202 -11.28 28.62 -28.93
C ASP A 202 -10.99 28.95 -30.41
N TRP A 203 -10.32 28.06 -31.14
CA TRP A 203 -10.04 28.25 -32.58
C TRP A 203 -11.29 28.10 -33.47
N ASN A 204 -12.35 27.46 -32.99
CA ASN A 204 -13.53 27.12 -33.79
C ASN A 204 -14.67 28.17 -33.70
N VAL A 205 -14.43 29.30 -33.01
CA VAL A 205 -15.40 30.39 -32.79
C VAL A 205 -15.02 31.71 -33.51
N GLY A 206 -14.01 31.69 -34.38
CA GLY A 206 -13.52 32.85 -35.15
C GLY A 206 -13.92 32.88 -36.62
#